data_AF-A0A349NG03-F1
#
_entry.id   AF-A0A349NG03-F1
#
_cell.length_a   1.000
_cell.length_b   1.000
_cell.length_c   1.000
_cell.angle_alpha   90.00
_cell.angle_beta   90.00
_cell.angle_gamma   90.00
#
_symmetry.space_group_name_H-M   'P 1'
#
loop_
_entity.id
_entity.type
_entity.pdbx_description
1 polymer ?
#
loop_
_entity_poly.entity_id
_entity_poly.type
_entity_poly.pdbx_seq_one_letter_code
_entity_poly.pdbx_strand_id
1 'polypeptide(L)'
;MNKSDLRPVLVFEQFARINQIPRPSKHEEKMIAYLKEFAEEHKLDYNIDETGNVLIRKSATKGFEHKPVTILQSHMDMVCDKLVDVDFDFFKDAIQTYI
;
A
#
# COMPACT_ATOMS: atom_id res chain seq x y z
N MET A 1 -4.04 18.66 13.43
CA MET A 1 -3.91 17.41 14.21
C MET A 1 -2.76 16.63 13.57
N ASN A 2 -1.91 15.92 14.32
CA ASN A 2 -0.79 15.21 13.67
C ASN A 2 -1.31 13.93 12.98
N LYS A 3 -0.67 13.48 11.89
CA LYS A 3 -1.04 12.24 11.17
C LYS A 3 -1.14 11.01 12.11
N SER A 4 -0.34 11.02 13.17
CA SER A 4 -0.27 10.02 14.24
C SER A 4 -1.45 10.00 15.21
N ASP A 5 -2.31 11.02 15.20
CA ASP A 5 -3.44 11.12 16.15
C ASP A 5 -4.70 10.38 15.64
N LEU A 6 -4.71 10.00 14.36
CA LEU A 6 -5.81 9.25 13.75
C LEU A 6 -5.82 7.79 14.22
N ARG A 7 -7.02 7.27 14.48
CA ARG A 7 -7.23 5.88 14.91
C ARG A 7 -8.00 5.08 13.86
N PRO A 8 -7.59 3.84 13.54
CA PRO A 8 -6.49 3.08 14.15
C PRO A 8 -5.10 3.52 13.68
N VAL A 9 -4.18 3.74 14.62
CA VAL A 9 -2.85 4.32 14.35
C VAL A 9 -2.09 3.57 13.27
N LEU A 10 -2.02 2.23 13.36
CA LEU A 10 -1.27 1.39 12.41
C LEU A 10 -1.79 1.53 10.97
N VAL A 11 -3.10 1.70 10.77
CA VAL A 11 -3.69 1.86 9.43
C VAL A 11 -3.27 3.20 8.85
N PHE A 12 -3.36 4.28 9.63
CA PHE A 12 -3.01 5.61 9.16
C PHE A 12 -1.51 5.83 8.98
N GLU A 13 -0.67 5.14 9.75
CA GLU A 13 0.77 5.10 9.51
C GLU A 13 1.10 4.47 8.15
N GLN A 14 0.49 3.32 7.84
CA GLN A 14 0.69 2.68 6.52
C GLN A 14 0.12 3.54 5.39
N PHE A 15 -1.05 4.15 5.59
CA PHE A 15 -1.64 5.06 4.61
C PHE A 15 -0.72 6.27 4.33
N ALA A 16 -0.11 6.85 5.36
CA ALA A 16 0.82 7.95 5.22
C ALA A 16 2.08 7.56 4.43
N ARG A 17 2.62 6.36 4.66
CA ARG A 17 3.76 5.79 3.89
C ARG A 17 3.38 5.58 2.42
N ILE A 18 2.24 4.94 2.16
CA ILE A 18 1.75 4.68 0.80
C ILE A 18 1.55 5.98 0.02
N ASN A 19 1.10 7.05 0.67
CA ASN A 19 0.95 8.36 0.02
C ASN A 19 2.27 9.02 -0.41
N GLN A 20 3.41 8.59 0.13
CA GLN A 20 4.72 9.04 -0.36
C GLN A 20 5.12 8.38 -1.68
N ILE A 21 4.36 7.39 -2.15
CA ILE A 21 4.67 6.58 -3.32
C ILE A 21 3.75 6.99 -4.47
N PRO A 22 4.29 7.61 -5.53
CA PRO A 22 3.55 7.83 -6.77
C PRO A 22 3.14 6.49 -7.38
N ARG A 23 1.83 6.29 -7.60
CA ARG A 23 1.24 5.04 -8.09
C ARG A 23 0.10 5.28 -9.10
N PRO A 24 0.34 5.99 -10.22
CA PRO A 24 -0.68 6.14 -11.26
C PRO A 24 -1.17 4.78 -11.76
N SER A 25 -2.42 4.70 -12.19
CA SER A 25 -2.90 3.52 -12.94
C SER A 25 -1.99 3.20 -14.13
N LYS A 26 -1.60 1.93 -14.27
CA LYS A 26 -0.62 1.37 -15.23
C LYS A 26 0.85 1.70 -14.96
N HIS A 27 1.15 2.27 -13.79
CA HIS A 27 2.50 2.62 -13.33
C HIS A 27 2.71 2.20 -11.86
N GLU A 28 2.35 0.95 -11.57
CA GLU A 28 2.34 0.38 -10.22
C GLU A 28 3.71 -0.09 -9.74
N GLU A 29 4.77 0.02 -10.55
CA GLU A 29 6.07 -0.62 -10.29
C GLU A 29 6.70 -0.18 -8.96
N LYS A 30 6.54 1.10 -8.60
CA LYS A 30 7.00 1.63 -7.31
C LYS A 30 6.23 1.04 -6.13
N MET A 31 4.93 0.86 -6.29
CA MET A 31 4.08 0.30 -5.24
C MET A 31 4.32 -1.21 -5.07
N ILE A 32 4.54 -1.93 -6.18
CA ILE A 32 4.94 -3.34 -6.17
C ILE A 32 6.28 -3.50 -5.44
N ALA A 33 7.28 -2.66 -5.74
CA ALA A 33 8.58 -2.69 -5.07
C ALA A 33 8.44 -2.45 -3.55
N TYR A 34 7.63 -1.46 -3.14
CA TYR A 34 7.35 -1.20 -1.72
C TYR A 34 6.71 -2.40 -1.01
N LEU A 35 5.73 -3.05 -1.64
CA LEU A 35 5.06 -4.22 -1.05
C LEU A 35 5.99 -5.42 -0.93
N LYS A 36 6.90 -5.59 -1.90
CA LYS A 36 7.97 -6.58 -1.86
C LYS A 36 8.89 -6.33 -0.66
N GLU A 37 9.41 -5.11 -0.53
CA GLU A 37 10.28 -4.71 0.59
C GLU A 37 9.57 -4.89 1.93
N PHE A 38 8.30 -4.48 2.03
CA PHE A 38 7.48 -4.71 3.22
C PHE A 38 7.40 -6.19 3.60
N ALA A 39 7.16 -7.08 2.62
CA ALA A 39 7.11 -8.52 2.88
C ALA A 39 8.47 -9.04 3.36
N GLU A 40 9.58 -8.61 2.74
CA GLU A 40 10.94 -9.01 3.12
C GLU A 40 11.31 -8.54 4.54
N GLU A 41 11.08 -7.27 4.87
CA GLU A 41 11.31 -6.69 6.19
C GLU A 41 10.55 -7.43 7.29
N HIS A 42 9.31 -7.82 7.00
CA HIS A 42 8.45 -8.55 7.93
C HIS A 42 8.60 -10.08 7.86
N LYS A 43 9.50 -10.60 7.02
CA LYS A 43 9.75 -12.04 6.81
C LYS A 43 8.47 -12.80 6.42
N LEU A 44 7.68 -12.21 5.53
CA LEU A 44 6.46 -12.79 4.98
C LEU A 44 6.76 -13.43 3.62
N ASP A 45 6.08 -14.55 3.34
CA ASP A 45 6.11 -15.13 2.00
C ASP A 45 5.33 -14.21 1.03
N TYR A 46 5.86 -14.04 -0.17
CA TYR A 46 5.19 -13.24 -1.19
C TYR A 46 5.43 -13.78 -2.59
N ASN A 47 4.51 -13.46 -3.49
CA ASN A 47 4.63 -13.75 -4.90
C ASN A 47 4.10 -12.56 -5.72
N ILE A 48 4.72 -12.33 -6.87
CA ILE A 48 4.30 -11.34 -7.85
C ILE A 48 4.05 -12.11 -9.14
N ASP A 49 2.85 -11.99 -9.70
CA ASP A 49 2.52 -12.67 -10.95
C ASP A 49 3.00 -11.88 -12.18
N GLU A 50 2.83 -12.45 -13.37
CA GLU A 50 3.25 -11.84 -14.64
C GLU A 50 2.52 -10.53 -14.96
N THR A 51 1.35 -10.29 -14.34
CA THR A 51 0.55 -9.07 -14.51
C THR A 51 0.89 -8.01 -13.46
N GLY A 52 1.74 -8.34 -12.48
CA GLY A 52 2.15 -7.44 -11.41
C GLY A 52 1.24 -7.45 -10.18
N ASN A 53 0.31 -8.41 -10.06
CA ASN A 53 -0.45 -8.56 -8.82
C ASN A 53 0.45 -9.07 -7.70
N VAL A 54 0.33 -8.49 -6.52
CA VAL A 54 1.13 -8.85 -5.34
C VAL A 54 0.30 -9.65 -4.36
N LEU A 55 0.77 -10.85 -4.01
CA LEU A 55 0.20 -11.70 -2.98
C LEU A 55 1.19 -11.85 -1.83
N ILE A 56 0.83 -11.35 -0.64
CA ILE A 56 1.61 -11.50 0.59
C ILE A 56 0.87 -12.46 1.52
N ARG A 57 1.59 -13.46 2.05
CA ARG A 57 1.04 -14.50 2.92
C ARG A 57 1.62 -14.40 4.32
N LYS A 58 0.74 -14.51 5.31
CA LYS A 58 1.08 -14.59 6.73
C LYS A 58 0.43 -15.83 7.33
N SER A 59 1.22 -16.64 8.03
CA SER A 59 0.69 -17.80 8.76
C SER A 59 -0.30 -17.38 9.83
N ALA A 60 -1.23 -18.29 10.16
CA ALA A 60 -2.18 -18.09 11.23
C ALA A 60 -1.45 -17.77 12.55
N THR A 61 -2.07 -16.94 13.38
CA THR A 61 -1.61 -16.77 14.76
C THR A 61 -1.83 -18.06 15.54
N LYS A 62 -0.99 -18.29 16.56
CA LYS A 62 -1.02 -19.51 17.37
C LYS A 62 -2.44 -19.82 17.86
N GLY A 63 -2.93 -21.03 17.57
CA GLY A 63 -4.26 -21.49 17.95
C GLY A 63 -5.35 -21.29 16.87
N PHE A 64 -5.02 -20.64 15.75
CA PHE A 64 -5.94 -20.42 14.63
C PHE A 64 -5.56 -21.16 13.35
N GLU A 65 -4.61 -22.11 13.41
CA GLU A 65 -4.10 -22.87 12.26
C GLU A 65 -5.17 -23.71 11.55
N HIS A 66 -6.25 -24.03 12.27
CA HIS A 66 -7.40 -24.79 11.76
C HIS A 66 -8.50 -23.92 11.15
N LYS A 67 -8.36 -22.58 11.18
CA LYS A 67 -9.35 -21.68 10.59
C LYS A 67 -9.17 -21.60 9.07
N PRO A 68 -10.24 -21.32 8.31
CA PRO A 68 -10.13 -21.07 6.89
C PRO A 68 -9.18 -19.90 6.59
N VAL A 69 -8.43 -20.03 5.49
CA VAL A 69 -7.64 -18.92 4.95
C VAL A 69 -8.58 -17.78 4.57
N THR A 70 -8.22 -16.56 4.95
CA THR A 70 -8.94 -15.35 4.58
C THR A 70 -8.06 -14.49 3.68
N ILE A 71 -8.63 -13.98 2.59
CA ILE A 71 -7.95 -13.08 1.65
C ILE A 71 -8.50 -11.68 1.86
N LEU A 72 -7.60 -10.71 2.08
CA LEU A 72 -7.92 -9.30 2.04
C LEU A 72 -7.43 -8.76 0.70
N GLN A 73 -8.32 -8.17 -0.09
CA GLN A 73 -8.01 -7.68 -1.42
C GLN A 73 -8.23 -6.18 -1.51
N SER A 74 -7.29 -5.50 -2.18
CA SER A 74 -7.35 -4.10 -2.55
C SER A 74 -6.62 -3.92 -3.88
N HIS A 75 -6.81 -2.77 -4.53
CA HIS A 75 -6.02 -2.37 -5.70
C HIS A 75 -4.94 -1.37 -5.27
N MET A 76 -3.84 -1.34 -6.02
CA MET A 76 -2.63 -0.58 -5.64
C MET A 76 -2.58 0.82 -6.24
N ASP A 77 -3.22 0.99 -7.40
CA ASP A 77 -3.15 2.19 -8.21
C ASP A 77 -4.08 3.29 -7.72
N MET A 78 -3.83 4.50 -8.22
CA MET A 78 -4.61 5.69 -7.94
C MET A 78 -5.02 6.37 -9.25
N VAL A 79 -6.28 6.81 -9.28
CA VAL A 79 -6.78 7.68 -10.35
C VAL A 79 -6.12 9.04 -10.22
N CYS A 80 -5.50 9.50 -11.31
CA CYS A 80 -4.79 10.77 -11.36
C CYS A 80 -5.70 11.88 -11.88
N ASP A 81 -6.14 12.76 -10.98
CA ASP A 81 -6.85 13.98 -11.32
C ASP A 81 -6.42 15.12 -10.39
N LYS A 82 -6.32 16.34 -10.92
CA LYS A 82 -5.86 17.53 -10.18
C LYS A 82 -6.65 18.77 -10.56
N LEU A 83 -6.74 19.70 -9.61
CA LEU A 83 -7.31 21.02 -9.86
C LEU A 83 -6.46 21.78 -10.89
N VAL A 84 -7.11 22.63 -11.69
CA VAL A 84 -6.49 23.35 -12.83
C VAL A 84 -5.25 24.14 -12.40
N ASP A 85 -5.29 24.77 -11.23
CA ASP A 85 -4.23 25.65 -10.74
C ASP A 85 -3.20 24.94 -9.84
N VAL A 86 -3.25 23.61 -9.76
CA VAL A 86 -2.31 22.82 -8.95
C VAL A 86 -1.26 22.20 -9.87
N ASP A 87 -0.02 22.63 -9.72
CA ASP A 87 1.11 21.93 -10.31
C ASP A 87 1.44 20.69 -9.48
N PHE A 88 1.40 19.53 -10.12
CA PHE A 88 1.54 18.22 -9.49
C PHE A 88 1.87 17.19 -10.57
N ASP A 89 2.96 16.48 -10.40
CA ASP A 89 3.44 15.40 -11.25
C ASP A 89 3.14 14.05 -10.58
N PHE A 90 2.10 13.35 -11.05
CA PHE A 90 1.67 12.06 -10.52
C PHE A 90 2.71 10.94 -10.62
N PHE A 91 3.80 11.13 -11.36
CA PHE A 91 4.88 10.15 -11.48
C PHE A 91 6.00 10.37 -10.46
N LYS A 92 6.05 11.55 -9.83
CA LYS A 92 7.15 11.98 -8.95
C LYS A 92 6.68 12.44 -7.59
N ASP A 93 5.58 13.15 -7.53
CA ASP A 93 5.15 13.86 -6.33
C ASP A 93 4.36 12.96 -5.39
N ALA A 94 4.66 13.11 -4.10
CA ALA A 94 3.92 12.46 -3.03
C ALA A 94 2.56 13.15 -2.79
N ILE A 95 1.52 12.37 -2.52
CA ILE A 95 0.20 12.89 -2.16
C ILE A 95 0.27 13.57 -0.79
N GLN A 96 -0.12 14.85 -0.75
CA GLN A 96 -0.16 15.64 0.47
C GLN A 96 -1.55 15.58 1.10
N THR A 97 -1.65 14.93 2.25
CA THR A 97 -2.89 14.86 3.05
C THR A 97 -2.93 15.95 4.12
N TYR A 98 -4.12 16.52 4.32
CA TYR A 98 -4.43 17.48 5.39
C TYR A 98 -5.27 16.80 6.49
N ILE A 99 -5.05 17.18 7.76
CA ILE A 99 -5.73 16.63 8.96
C ILE A 99 -6.07 17.72 9.98
#